data_AF-A0A1T4WU26-F1
#
_entry.id   AF-A0A1T4WU26-F1
#
_cell.length_a   1.000
_cell.length_b   1.000
_cell.length_c   1.000
_cell.angle_alpha   90.00
_cell.angle_beta   90.00
_cell.angle_gamma   90.00
#
_symmetry.space_group_name_H-M   'P 1'
#
loop_
_entity.id
_entity.type
_entity.pdbx_description
1 polymer ?
#
loop_
_entity_poly.entity_id
_entity_poly.type
_entity_poly.pdbx_seq_one_letter_code
_entity_poly.pdbx_strand_id
1 'polypeptide(L)'
;MSKEIINTTEELSSLYKNVSALIETTKERVYHSVNSELVLLYWNIGKTIKEDIIKVERAGYGEKVVAALAKELSEQYGRGYSKSNLFRMVQFYEAFPKGEIVATLSQQLTWSYLRKLYQ
;
A
#
# COMPACT_ATOMS: atom_id res chain seq x y z
N MET A 1 52.22 7.43 -13.93
CA MET A 1 51.39 6.21 -13.96
C MET A 1 50.66 5.95 -12.65
N SER A 2 51.30 5.76 -11.49
CA SER A 2 50.57 5.36 -10.26
C SER A 2 49.61 6.42 -9.69
N LYS A 3 49.90 7.72 -9.83
CA LYS A 3 49.02 8.82 -9.34
C LYS A 3 47.77 9.04 -10.20
N GLU A 4 47.85 8.81 -11.52
CA GLU A 4 46.69 8.95 -12.42
C GLU A 4 45.66 7.84 -12.20
N ILE A 5 46.11 6.61 -12.01
CA ILE A 5 45.23 5.45 -11.78
C ILE A 5 44.44 5.59 -10.46
N ILE A 6 45.09 6.10 -9.41
CA ILE A 6 44.44 6.35 -8.11
C ILE A 6 43.36 7.44 -8.27
N ASN A 7 43.66 8.52 -8.98
CA ASN A 7 42.72 9.64 -9.17
C ASN A 7 41.48 9.21 -9.97
N THR A 8 41.64 8.44 -11.05
CA THR A 8 40.51 7.91 -11.84
C THR A 8 39.66 6.91 -11.05
N THR A 9 40.26 6.13 -10.15
CA THR A 9 39.52 5.18 -9.30
C THR A 9 38.68 5.90 -8.24
N GLU A 10 39.22 6.97 -7.65
CA GLU A 10 38.50 7.82 -6.70
C GLU A 10 37.37 8.61 -7.38
N GLU A 11 37.62 9.15 -8.56
CA GLU A 11 36.62 9.83 -9.40
C GLU A 11 35.47 8.88 -9.79
N LEU A 12 35.79 7.66 -10.21
CA LEU A 12 34.77 6.65 -10.54
C LEU A 12 33.95 6.24 -9.31
N SER A 13 34.59 6.06 -8.16
CA SER A 13 33.90 5.73 -6.89
C SER A 13 32.95 6.85 -6.46
N SER A 14 33.38 8.11 -6.59
CA SER A 14 32.56 9.28 -6.32
C SER A 14 31.37 9.37 -7.30
N LEU A 15 31.62 9.20 -8.59
CA LEU A 15 30.58 9.19 -9.62
C LEU A 15 29.56 8.07 -9.38
N TYR A 16 30.03 6.86 -9.07
CA TYR A 16 29.17 5.72 -8.75
C TYR A 16 28.28 6.01 -7.54
N LYS A 17 28.84 6.57 -6.46
CA LYS A 17 28.06 6.95 -5.26
C LYS A 17 26.99 7.99 -5.59
N ASN A 18 27.33 9.00 -6.38
CA ASN A 18 26.39 10.05 -6.77
C ASN A 18 25.25 9.50 -7.62
N VAL A 19 25.56 8.70 -8.64
CA VAL A 19 24.55 8.07 -9.51
C VAL A 19 23.68 7.09 -8.71
N SER A 20 24.29 6.26 -7.87
CA SER A 20 23.57 5.31 -7.02
C SER A 20 22.63 6.03 -6.05
N ALA A 21 23.07 7.13 -5.44
CA ALA A 21 22.21 7.95 -4.58
C ALA A 21 21.00 8.50 -5.34
N LEU A 22 21.18 9.00 -6.57
CA LEU A 22 20.06 9.46 -7.40
C LEU A 22 19.06 8.35 -7.70
N ILE A 23 19.55 7.13 -7.99
CA ILE A 23 18.70 5.96 -8.24
C ILE A 23 17.92 5.60 -6.97
N GLU A 24 18.60 5.44 -5.84
CA GLU A 24 17.97 5.01 -4.60
C GLU A 24 16.96 6.03 -4.08
N THR A 25 17.30 7.32 -4.07
CA THR A 25 16.34 8.38 -3.71
C THR A 25 15.12 8.39 -4.65
N THR A 26 15.30 8.09 -5.94
CA THR A 26 14.17 8.02 -6.87
C THR A 26 13.30 6.79 -6.60
N LYS A 27 13.89 5.63 -6.37
CA LYS A 27 13.16 4.42 -5.98
C LYS A 27 12.35 4.63 -4.71
N GLU A 28 12.96 5.23 -3.68
CA GLU A 28 12.29 5.54 -2.42
C GLU A 28 11.04 6.41 -2.62
N ARG A 29 11.15 7.48 -3.42
CA ARG A 29 9.99 8.33 -3.75
C ARG A 29 8.89 7.56 -4.49
N VAL A 30 9.25 6.71 -5.45
CA VAL A 30 8.28 5.88 -6.17
C VAL A 30 7.59 4.89 -5.23
N TYR A 31 8.35 4.19 -4.40
CA TYR A 31 7.78 3.27 -3.42
C TYR A 31 6.86 3.98 -2.43
N HIS A 32 7.22 5.18 -2.01
CA HIS A 32 6.40 5.98 -1.13
C HIS A 32 5.07 6.37 -1.80
N SER A 33 5.12 6.92 -3.01
CA SER A 33 3.93 7.28 -3.78
C SER A 33 3.01 6.07 -4.04
N VAL A 34 3.56 4.94 -4.44
CA VAL A 34 2.78 3.70 -4.65
C VAL A 34 2.15 3.23 -3.34
N ASN A 35 2.88 3.26 -2.23
CA ASN A 35 2.35 2.86 -0.93
C ASN A 35 1.19 3.76 -0.49
N SER A 36 1.29 5.08 -0.69
CA SER A 36 0.21 6.02 -0.36
C SER A 36 -1.04 5.73 -1.18
N GLU A 37 -0.91 5.53 -2.49
CA GLU A 37 -2.04 5.18 -3.35
C GLU A 37 -2.67 3.85 -2.97
N LEU A 38 -1.87 2.84 -2.62
CA LEU A 38 -2.39 1.55 -2.15
C LEU A 38 -3.18 1.68 -0.84
N VAL A 39 -2.71 2.49 0.11
CA VAL A 39 -3.43 2.72 1.37
C VAL A 39 -4.77 3.40 1.10
N LEU A 40 -4.79 4.41 0.23
CA LEU A 40 -6.04 5.09 -0.15
C LEU A 40 -6.99 4.14 -0.89
N LEU A 41 -6.48 3.32 -1.80
CA LEU A 41 -7.26 2.28 -2.49
C LEU A 41 -7.91 1.32 -1.49
N TYR A 42 -7.13 0.79 -0.54
CA TYR A 42 -7.64 -0.14 0.47
C TYR A 42 -8.69 0.49 1.38
N TRP A 43 -8.54 1.76 1.73
CA TRP A 43 -9.58 2.50 2.44
C TRP A 43 -10.86 2.63 1.61
N ASN A 44 -10.74 3.03 0.35
CA ASN A 44 -11.88 3.16 -0.56
C ASN A 44 -12.61 1.84 -0.78
N ILE A 45 -11.88 0.73 -0.94
CA ILE A 45 -12.49 -0.61 -1.02
C ILE A 45 -13.28 -0.92 0.26
N GLY A 46 -12.70 -0.63 1.43
CA GLY A 46 -13.37 -0.78 2.71
C GLY A 46 -14.67 0.02 2.81
N LYS A 47 -14.62 1.29 2.37
CA LYS A 47 -15.77 2.18 2.27
C LYS A 47 -16.85 1.60 1.37
N THR A 48 -16.50 1.25 0.13
CA THR A 48 -17.43 0.67 -0.84
C THR A 48 -18.09 -0.60 -0.30
N ILE A 49 -17.32 -1.53 0.27
CA ILE A 49 -17.87 -2.75 0.85
C ILE A 49 -18.83 -2.41 2.01
N LYS A 50 -18.45 -1.50 2.90
CA LYS A 50 -19.31 -1.12 4.04
C LYS A 50 -20.61 -0.44 3.59
N GLU A 51 -20.51 0.48 2.64
CA GLU A 51 -21.63 1.31 2.20
C GLU A 51 -22.60 0.58 1.27
N ASP A 52 -22.10 -0.34 0.43
CA ASP A 52 -22.92 -1.01 -0.59
C ASP A 52 -23.38 -2.40 -0.16
N ILE A 53 -22.57 -3.11 0.63
CA ILE A 53 -22.81 -4.54 0.95
C ILE A 53 -23.34 -4.71 2.37
N ILE A 54 -22.82 -3.96 3.34
CA ILE A 54 -23.13 -4.16 4.78
C ILE A 54 -24.35 -3.36 5.25
N LYS A 55 -24.86 -2.38 4.47
CA LYS A 55 -26.13 -1.69 4.78
C LYS A 55 -27.36 -2.61 4.76
N VAL A 56 -27.25 -3.78 4.14
CA VAL A 56 -28.30 -4.80 4.19
C VAL A 56 -28.13 -5.57 5.51
N GLU A 57 -28.86 -5.18 6.56
CA GLU A 57 -28.88 -5.79 7.91
C GLU A 57 -29.38 -7.26 7.95
N ARG A 58 -29.21 -8.01 6.86
CA ARG A 58 -29.45 -9.45 6.84
C ARG A 58 -28.19 -10.17 7.28
N ALA A 59 -28.25 -10.71 8.50
CA ALA A 59 -27.22 -11.61 9.03
C ALA A 59 -26.85 -12.69 7.98
N GLY A 60 -25.56 -12.76 7.63
CA GLY A 60 -25.02 -13.73 6.67
C GLY A 60 -25.05 -13.34 5.18
N TYR A 61 -25.77 -12.28 4.78
CA TYR A 61 -25.73 -11.82 3.38
C TYR A 61 -24.40 -11.14 3.05
N GLY A 62 -23.97 -10.17 3.87
CA GLY A 62 -22.73 -9.44 3.64
C GLY A 62 -21.50 -10.35 3.61
N GLU A 63 -21.47 -11.39 4.45
CA GLU A 63 -20.35 -12.34 4.46
C GLU A 63 -20.27 -13.18 3.18
N LYS A 64 -21.42 -13.60 2.61
CA LYS A 64 -21.46 -14.34 1.35
C LYS A 64 -21.02 -13.47 0.18
N VAL A 65 -21.46 -12.21 0.14
CA VAL A 65 -21.05 -11.27 -0.92
C VAL A 65 -19.55 -10.98 -0.83
N VAL A 66 -19.02 -10.70 0.36
CA VAL A 66 -17.57 -10.49 0.55
C VAL A 66 -16.76 -11.74 0.17
N ALA A 67 -17.28 -12.94 0.44
CA ALA A 67 -16.61 -14.18 0.03
C ALA A 67 -16.59 -14.36 -1.49
N ALA A 68 -17.69 -14.06 -2.19
CA ALA A 68 -17.74 -14.11 -3.65
C ALA A 68 -16.81 -13.05 -4.28
N LEU A 69 -16.88 -11.81 -3.79
CA LEU A 69 -16.02 -10.72 -4.23
C LEU A 69 -14.52 -11.05 -4.02
N ALA A 70 -14.17 -11.60 -2.86
CA ALA A 70 -12.79 -12.00 -2.57
C ALA A 70 -12.28 -13.05 -3.55
N LYS A 71 -13.13 -13.99 -3.98
CA LYS A 71 -12.76 -15.02 -4.95
C LYS A 71 -12.41 -14.38 -6.29
N GLU A 72 -13.31 -13.57 -6.85
CA GLU A 72 -13.11 -12.90 -8.15
C GLU A 72 -11.89 -11.96 -8.11
N LEU A 73 -11.77 -11.14 -7.08
CA LEU A 73 -10.64 -10.21 -6.94
C LEU A 73 -9.31 -10.96 -6.72
N SER A 74 -9.31 -12.07 -5.99
CA SER A 74 -8.09 -12.86 -5.78
C SER A 74 -7.65 -13.58 -7.05
N GLU A 75 -8.58 -14.02 -7.89
CA GLU A 75 -8.30 -14.63 -9.19
C GLU A 75 -7.71 -13.59 -10.17
N GLN A 76 -8.24 -12.37 -10.19
CA GLN A 76 -7.80 -11.33 -11.11
C GLN A 76 -6.56 -10.55 -10.64
N TYR A 77 -6.50 -10.20 -9.35
CA TYR A 77 -5.49 -9.27 -8.80
C TYR A 77 -4.56 -9.93 -7.75
N GLY A 78 -4.78 -11.21 -7.44
CA GLY A 78 -3.92 -12.00 -6.57
C GLY A 78 -4.21 -11.88 -5.07
N ARG A 79 -3.29 -12.40 -4.26
CA ARG A 79 -3.46 -12.66 -2.81
C ARG A 79 -3.73 -11.42 -1.94
N GLY A 80 -3.58 -10.22 -2.50
CA GLY A 80 -3.92 -8.94 -1.84
C GLY A 80 -5.39 -8.82 -1.47
N TYR A 81 -6.29 -9.55 -2.16
CA TYR A 81 -7.74 -9.38 -2.08
C TYR A 81 -8.49 -10.59 -1.49
N SER A 82 -7.82 -11.34 -0.61
CA SER A 82 -8.46 -12.44 0.12
C SER A 82 -9.61 -11.93 1.01
N LYS A 83 -10.54 -12.82 1.38
CA LYS A 83 -11.67 -12.51 2.29
C LYS A 83 -11.20 -11.77 3.54
N SER A 84 -10.14 -12.26 4.19
CA SER A 84 -9.57 -11.62 5.38
C SER A 84 -9.00 -10.22 5.11
N ASN A 85 -8.40 -10.00 3.94
CA ASN A 85 -7.90 -8.66 3.59
C ASN A 85 -9.05 -7.68 3.30
N LEU A 86 -10.12 -8.13 2.64
CA LEU A 86 -11.31 -7.29 2.43
C LEU A 86 -11.96 -6.89 3.76
N PHE A 87 -12.05 -7.81 4.73
CA PHE A 87 -12.53 -7.44 6.07
C PHE A 87 -11.63 -6.43 6.77
N ARG A 88 -10.30 -6.55 6.65
CA ARG A 88 -9.37 -5.54 7.19
C ARG A 88 -9.54 -4.18 6.51
N MET A 89 -9.81 -4.16 5.21
CA MET A 89 -10.12 -2.92 4.48
C MET A 89 -11.39 -2.27 5.04
N VAL A 90 -12.44 -3.06 5.31
CA VAL A 90 -13.67 -2.57 5.96
C VAL A 90 -13.38 -2.01 7.36
N GLN A 91 -12.63 -2.74 8.20
CA GLN A 91 -12.24 -2.27 9.53
C GLN A 91 -11.41 -0.98 9.46
N PHE A 92 -10.55 -0.85 8.46
CA PHE A 92 -9.76 0.35 8.24
C PHE A 92 -10.64 1.56 7.91
N TYR A 93 -11.67 1.38 7.07
CA TYR A 93 -12.68 2.41 6.83
C TYR A 93 -13.46 2.77 8.10
N GLU A 94 -13.94 1.78 8.85
CA GLU A 94 -14.71 2.01 10.08
C GLU A 94 -13.92 2.75 11.16
N ALA A 95 -12.61 2.48 11.27
CA ALA A 95 -11.73 3.17 12.21
C ALA A 95 -11.40 4.61 11.78
N PHE A 96 -11.36 4.88 10.48
CA PHE A 96 -11.06 6.21 9.93
C PHE A 96 -12.11 6.64 8.89
N PRO A 97 -13.35 6.95 9.30
CA PRO A 97 -14.43 7.24 8.35
C PRO A 97 -14.24 8.58 7.60
N LYS A 98 -13.35 9.45 8.07
CA LYS A 98 -13.02 10.73 7.43
C LYS A 98 -11.84 10.58 6.47
N GLY A 99 -12.10 10.66 5.16
CA GLY A 99 -11.10 10.46 4.11
C GLY A 99 -9.90 11.43 4.15
N GLU A 100 -10.08 12.66 4.66
CA GLU A 100 -9.00 13.65 4.80
C GLU A 100 -7.87 13.17 5.73
N ILE A 101 -8.23 12.48 6.81
CA ILE A 101 -7.27 11.89 7.75
C ILE A 101 -6.47 10.80 7.05
N VAL A 102 -7.13 10.00 6.22
CA VAL A 102 -6.51 8.87 5.52
C VAL A 102 -5.58 9.32 4.41
N ALA A 103 -5.92 10.38 3.68
CA ALA A 103 -5.01 10.99 2.71
C ALA A 103 -3.69 11.39 3.37
N THR A 104 -3.76 11.98 4.57
CA THR A 104 -2.57 12.37 5.34
C THR A 104 -1.82 11.14 5.88
N LEU A 105 -2.52 10.16 6.45
CA LEU A 105 -1.91 8.94 6.99
C LEU A 105 -1.27 8.07 5.90
N SER A 106 -1.82 8.06 4.69
CA SER A 106 -1.28 7.31 3.55
C SER A 106 0.11 7.81 3.13
N GLN A 107 0.42 9.08 3.38
CA GLN A 107 1.75 9.67 3.16
C GLN A 107 2.75 9.32 4.27
N GLN A 108 2.33 8.63 5.33
CA GLN A 108 3.21 8.33 6.46
C GLN A 108 3.27 6.84 6.78
N LEU A 109 2.21 6.09 6.47
CA LEU A 109 2.04 4.70 6.89
C LEU A 109 1.88 3.78 5.69
N THR A 110 2.50 2.61 5.77
CA THR A 110 2.28 1.54 4.78
C THR A 110 1.11 0.65 5.18
N TRP A 111 0.50 -0.04 4.22
CA TRP A 111 -0.55 -1.01 4.49
C TRP A 111 -0.12 -2.10 5.49
N SER A 112 1.13 -2.55 5.43
CA SER A 112 1.66 -3.53 6.38
C SER A 112 1.68 -3.02 7.81
N TYR A 113 1.90 -1.72 8.01
CA TYR A 113 1.83 -1.09 9.33
C TYR A 113 0.37 -0.98 9.80
N LEU A 114 -0.54 -0.51 8.94
CA LEU A 114 -1.96 -0.38 9.26
C LEU A 114 -2.60 -1.74 9.63
N ARG A 115 -2.23 -2.83 8.93
CA ARG A 115 -2.70 -4.17 9.27
C ARG A 115 -2.33 -4.64 10.67
N LYS A 116 -1.23 -4.16 11.24
CA LYS A 116 -0.80 -4.53 12.60
C LYS A 116 -1.63 -3.85 13.69
N LEU A 117 -2.30 -2.73 13.38
CA LEU A 117 -3.11 -1.99 14.36
C LEU A 117 -4.45 -2.68 14.67
N TYR A 118 -4.89 -3.61 13.82
CA TYR A 118 -6.18 -4.29 13.92
C TYR A 118 -6.04 -5.81 14.07
N GLN A 119 -4.92 -6.28 14.64
CA GLN A 119 -4.69 -7.69 15.00
C GLN A 119 -5.12 -8.01 16.42
#